data_AF-A0A372UF84-F1
#
_entry.id   AF-A0A372UF84-F1
#
_cell.length_a   1.000
_cell.length_b   1.000
_cell.length_c   1.000
_cell.angle_alpha   90.00
_cell.angle_beta   90.00
_cell.angle_gamma   90.00
#
_symmetry.space_group_name_H-M   'P 1'
#
loop_
_entity.id
_entity.type
_entity.pdbx_description
1 polymer ?
#
loop_
_entity_poly.entity_id
_entity_poly.type
_entity_poly.pdbx_seq_one_letter_code
_entity_poly.pdbx_strand_id
1 'polypeptide(L)' 'MEKVLLNVKDVSEYLGIGETKTRELLRNPTNGFTIRIGNRLYAHKGKLDIWLKNQIL' A
#
# COMPACT_ATOMS: atom_id res chain seq x y z
N MET A 1 -13.51 7.80 -11.88
CA MET A 1 -13.84 6.92 -10.75
C MET A 1 -12.53 6.38 -10.20
N GLU A 2 -12.02 6.96 -9.11
CA GLU A 2 -10.72 6.56 -8.56
C GLU A 2 -10.79 5.14 -8.00
N LYS A 3 -9.84 4.30 -8.38
CA LYS A 3 -9.70 2.96 -7.81
C LYS A 3 -9.33 3.10 -6.33
N VAL A 4 -10.18 2.57 -5.46
CA VAL A 4 -9.97 2.56 -4.00
C VAL A 4 -8.84 1.58 -3.59
N LEU A 5 -8.67 0.52 -4.38
CA LEU A 5 -7.67 -0.53 -4.19
C LEU A 5 -6.54 -0.39 -5.21
N LEU A 6 -5.31 -0.34 -4.71
CA LEU A 6 -4.07 -0.30 -5.47
C LEU A 6 -3.38 -1.66 -5.39
N ASN A 7 -2.83 -2.14 -6.50
CA ASN A 7 -1.96 -3.31 -6.48
C ASN A 7 -0.55 -2.95 -6.02
N VAL A 8 0.28 -3.96 -5.73
CA VAL A 8 1.72 -3.80 -5.44
C VAL A 8 2.43 -2.90 -6.47
N LYS A 9 2.12 -3.06 -7.77
CA LYS A 9 2.67 -2.21 -8.84
C LYS A 9 2.23 -0.76 -8.73
N ASP A 10 0.93 -0.53 -8.57
CA ASP A 10 0.39 0.82 -8.44
C ASP A 10 0.93 1.52 -7.19
N VAL A 11 1.10 0.79 -6.09
CA VAL A 11 1.70 1.32 -4.85
C VAL A 11 3.18 1.64 -5.03
N SER A 12 3.92 0.79 -5.74
CA SER A 12 5.33 1.00 -6.06
C SER A 12 5.53 2.26 -6.90
N GLU A 13 4.67 2.45 -7.91
CA GLU A 13 4.65 3.64 -8.77
C GLU A 13 4.20 4.89 -8.00
N TYR A 14 3.19 4.75 -7.12
CA TYR A 14 2.69 5.86 -6.29
C TYR A 14 3.70 6.35 -5.25
N LEU A 15 4.40 5.43 -4.58
CA LEU A 15 5.41 5.75 -3.57
C LEU A 15 6.79 6.05 -4.19
N GLY A 16 6.99 5.71 -5.46
CA GLY A 16 8.31 5.77 -6.11
C GLY A 16 9.34 4.80 -5.52
N ILE A 17 8.90 3.76 -4.80
CA ILE A 17 9.79 2.76 -4.19
C ILE A 17 9.74 1.45 -5.00
N GLY A 18 10.85 0.73 -5.05
CA GLY A 18 10.92 -0.55 -5.78
C GLY A 18 9.88 -1.58 -5.31
N GLU A 19 9.45 -2.46 -6.21
CA GLU A 19 8.44 -3.49 -5.94
C GLU A 19 8.81 -4.37 -4.74
N THR A 20 10.09 -4.67 -4.53
CA THR A 20 10.57 -5.47 -3.39
C THR A 20 10.25 -4.79 -2.06
N LYS A 21 10.58 -3.50 -1.91
CA LYS A 21 10.24 -2.73 -0.70
C LYS A 21 8.74 -2.57 -0.54
N THR A 22 8.02 -2.38 -1.64
CA THR A 22 6.56 -2.32 -1.61
C THR A 22 5.94 -3.61 -1.10
N ARG A 23 6.47 -4.77 -1.51
CA ARG A 23 6.03 -6.07 -1.02
C ARG A 23 6.33 -6.24 0.45
N GLU A 24 7.52 -5.88 0.93
CA GLU A 24 7.87 -5.91 2.36
C GLU A 24 6.91 -5.05 3.17
N LEU A 25 6.63 -3.84 2.69
CA LEU A 25 5.69 -2.89 3.30
C LEU A 25 4.28 -3.46 3.40
N LEU A 26 3.79 -4.08 2.32
CA LEU A 26 2.48 -4.72 2.26
C LEU A 26 2.43 -6.04 3.04
N ARG A 27 3.57 -6.68 3.28
CA ARG A 27 3.64 -7.93 4.05
C ARG A 27 3.43 -7.69 5.54
N ASN A 28 3.64 -6.47 6.03
CA ASN A 28 3.35 -6.12 7.41
C ASN A 28 1.84 -5.97 7.63
N PRO A 29 1.23 -6.84 8.45
CA PRO A 29 -0.20 -6.73 8.77
C PRO A 29 -0.52 -5.52 9.65
N THR A 30 0.48 -4.95 10.32
CA THR A 30 0.39 -3.81 11.25
C THR A 30 0.24 -2.45 10.56
N ASN A 31 0.50 -2.36 9.25
CA ASN A 31 0.52 -1.10 8.52
C ASN A 31 -0.88 -0.52 8.26
N GLY A 32 -1.95 -1.29 8.48
CA GLY A 32 -3.34 -0.81 8.47
C GLY A 32 -3.93 -0.51 7.08
N PHE A 33 -3.11 -0.29 6.05
CA PHE A 33 -3.54 -0.07 4.66
C PHE A 33 -3.49 -1.32 3.77
N THR A 34 -2.85 -2.40 4.22
CA THR A 34 -2.82 -3.68 3.50
C THR A 34 -4.19 -4.35 3.54
N ILE A 35 -4.70 -4.72 2.37
CA ILE A 35 -5.92 -5.50 2.18
C ILE A 35 -5.55 -6.79 1.46
N ARG A 36 -5.74 -7.93 2.12
CA ARG A 36 -5.55 -9.25 1.50
C ARG A 36 -6.91 -9.76 1.01
N ILE A 37 -7.05 -9.95 -0.30
CA ILE A 37 -8.24 -10.56 -0.91
C ILE A 37 -7.78 -11.88 -1.54
N GLY A 38 -8.12 -13.00 -0.90
CA GLY A 38 -7.63 -14.32 -1.27
C GLY A 38 -6.10 -14.42 -1.19
N ASN A 39 -5.47 -14.77 -2.32
CA ASN A 39 -4.00 -14.85 -2.43
C ASN A 39 -3.35 -13.57 -3.00
N ARG A 40 -4.10 -12.48 -3.13
CA ARG A 40 -3.63 -11.19 -3.65
C ARG A 40 -3.54 -10.14 -2.55
N LEU A 41 -2.48 -9.34 -2.61
CA LEU A 41 -2.25 -8.19 -1.73
C LEU A 41 -2.60 -6.90 -2.47
N TYR A 42 -3.47 -6.12 -1.84
CA TYR A 42 -3.89 -4.80 -2.26
C TYR A 42 -3.52 -3.78 -1.17
N ALA A 43 -3.45 -2.51 -1.55
CA ALA A 43 -3.38 -1.39 -0.63
C ALA A 43 -4.61 -0.50 -0.80
N HIS A 44 -5.13 0.02 0.30
CA HIS A 44 -6.17 1.03 0.26
C HIS A 44 -5.55 2.42 0.10
N LYS A 45 -5.81 3.11 -1.03
CA LYS A 45 -5.22 4.44 -1.31
C LYS A 45 -5.40 5.42 -0.15
N GLY A 46 -6.64 5.60 0.32
CA GLY A 46 -6.93 6.54 1.41
C GLY A 46 -6.23 6.20 2.75
N LYS A 47 -5.95 4.92 3.03
CA LYS A 47 -5.22 4.54 4.24
C LYS A 47 -3.71 4.67 4.04
N LEU A 48 -3.23 4.44 2.82
CA LEU A 48 -1.84 4.67 2.44
C LEU A 48 -1.48 6.15 2.61
N ASP A 49 -2.36 7.08 2.20
CA ASP A 49 -2.15 8.52 2.40
C ASP A 49 -2.12 8.92 3.88
N ILE A 50 -2.99 8.34 4.71
CA ILE A 50 -2.95 8.55 6.17
C ILE A 50 -1.65 8.01 6.76
N TRP A 51 -1.22 6.83 6.33
CA TRP A 51 0.04 6.24 6.78
C TRP A 51 1.25 7.08 6.37
N LEU A 52 1.28 7.59 5.13
CA LEU A 52 2.32 8.50 4.65
C LEU A 52 2.39 9.77 5.50
N LYS A 53 1.24 10.39 5.81
CA LYS A 53 1.19 11.56 6.70
C LYS A 53 1.73 11.25 8.11
N ASN A 54 1.45 10.06 8.62
CA ASN A 54 1.96 9.63 9.94
C ASN A 54 3.47 9.33 9.95
N GLN A 55 4.11 9.07 8.81
CA GLN A 55 5.56 8.82 8.74
C GLN A 55 6.40 10.10 8.68
N ILE A 56 5.78 11.25 8.39
CA ILE A 56 6.47 12.55 8.34
C ILE A 56 6.54 13.21 9.74
N LEU A 57 5.95 12.59 10.77
CA LEU A 57 5.91 13.09 12.15
C LEU A 57 7.11 12.62 12.98
#